data_AF-A0A5Y2S7D9-F1
#
_entry.id   AF-A0A5Y2S7D9-F1
#
_cell.length_a   1.000
_cell.length_b   1.000
_cell.length_c   1.000
_cell.angle_alpha   90.00
_cell.angle_beta   90.00
_cell.angle_gamma   90.00
#
_symmetry.space_group_name_H-M   'P 1'
#
loop_
_entity.id
_entity.type
_entity.pdbx_description
1 polymer ?
#
loop_
_entity_poly.entity_id
_entity_poly.type
_entity_poly.pdbx_seq_one_letter_code
_entity_poly.pdbx_strand_id
1 'polypeptide(L)'
;MHQKSKLFLLRLILLCVVILTSSGFDNKRSEKLILPIDSTRFAQLACYYKGIKINSDVTELKLPEKYNEETRLFNQQEVKIPVKGENFLSPYVGGNVHYYELGYFVHKKNTYKLIIYNKPGETDTLLLNVQINSYDAKGNLVDALLLSSFFGYEDIVRFSDFVIQPDYTINIDNYVIYRYEEGEYGIPDKLIKNSIPQIYLKEKYQIENGRFKLIFRSEISRGEMSQGKSKIKN
;
A
#
# COMPACT_ATOMS: atom_id res chain seq x y z
N MET A 1 27.94 14.80 57.56
CA MET A 1 26.83 14.10 56.87
C MET A 1 26.29 14.82 55.62
N HIS A 2 26.40 16.16 55.52
CA HIS A 2 25.81 16.92 54.40
C HIS A 2 26.48 16.76 53.01
N GLN A 3 27.79 16.52 52.94
CA GLN A 3 28.50 16.51 51.65
C GLN A 3 28.22 15.25 50.80
N LYS A 4 28.06 14.08 51.45
CA LYS A 4 27.70 12.82 50.77
C LYS A 4 26.29 12.87 50.17
N SER A 5 25.34 13.54 50.83
CA SER A 5 23.97 13.72 50.34
C SER A 5 23.91 14.60 49.08
N LYS A 6 24.69 15.68 49.02
CA LYS A 6 24.78 16.55 47.83
C LYS A 6 25.38 15.82 46.62
N LEU A 7 26.40 14.97 46.84
CA LEU A 7 27.01 14.17 45.79
C LEU A 7 26.06 13.10 45.24
N PHE A 8 25.24 12.51 46.11
CA PHE A 8 24.22 11.52 45.71
C PHE A 8 23.10 12.17 44.90
N LEU A 9 22.64 13.36 45.32
CA LEU A 9 21.62 14.12 44.60
C LEU A 9 22.12 14.56 43.21
N LEU A 10 23.37 15.01 43.11
CA LEU A 10 23.98 15.41 41.84
C LEU A 10 24.09 14.23 40.87
N ARG A 11 24.46 13.03 41.37
CA ARG A 11 24.51 11.80 40.56
C ARG A 11 23.13 11.35 40.09
N LEU A 12 22.10 11.50 40.93
CA LEU A 12 20.72 11.20 40.56
C LEU A 12 20.21 12.14 39.45
N ILE A 13 20.50 13.45 39.56
CA ILE A 13 20.15 14.44 38.55
C ILE A 13 20.87 14.15 37.23
N LEU A 14 22.17 13.83 37.28
CA LEU A 14 22.94 13.48 36.08
C LEU A 14 22.39 12.22 35.40
N LEU A 15 21.99 11.21 36.20
CA LEU A 15 21.39 9.98 35.68
C LEU A 15 20.02 10.26 35.02
N CYS A 16 19.19 11.13 35.61
CA CYS A 16 17.92 11.55 35.03
C CYS A 16 18.11 12.34 33.72
N VAL A 17 19.14 13.19 33.63
CA VAL A 17 19.47 13.92 32.38
C VAL A 17 19.91 12.95 31.29
N VAL A 18 20.72 11.94 31.61
CA VAL A 18 21.13 10.91 30.64
C VAL A 18 19.94 10.08 30.15
N ILE A 19 19.01 9.71 31.05
CA ILE A 19 17.78 8.97 30.71
C ILE A 19 16.80 9.83 29.88
N LEU A 20 16.74 11.15 30.11
CA LEU A 20 15.90 12.06 29.32
C LEU A 20 16.50 12.31 27.93
N THR A 21 17.83 12.34 27.79
CA THR A 21 18.51 12.44 26.49
C THR A 21 18.59 11.13 25.71
N SER A 22 18.35 9.97 26.35
CA SER A 22 18.31 8.67 25.66
C SER A 22 16.94 8.33 25.07
N SER A 23 15.99 9.27 25.06
CA SER A 23 14.75 9.19 24.27
C SER A 23 14.92 9.67 22.83
N GLY A 24 16.14 9.68 22.30
CA GLY A 24 16.41 9.72 20.87
C GLY A 24 16.18 8.35 20.26
N PHE A 25 14.92 7.89 20.22
CA PHE A 25 14.54 6.94 19.17
C PHE A 25 14.75 7.72 17.88
N ASP A 26 15.80 7.36 17.14
CA ASP A 26 16.04 7.82 15.77
C ASP A 26 14.92 7.25 14.88
N ASN A 27 13.70 7.78 15.08
CA ASN A 27 12.62 7.65 14.13
C ASN A 27 13.04 8.51 12.95
N LYS A 28 13.69 7.88 11.97
CA LYS A 28 13.85 8.41 10.63
C LYS A 28 12.52 9.07 10.26
N ARG A 29 12.52 10.40 10.27
CA ARG A 29 11.28 11.16 10.16
C ARG A 29 10.74 10.86 8.77
N SER A 30 9.53 10.30 8.70
CA SER A 30 8.90 10.01 7.41
C SER A 30 9.04 11.20 6.47
N GLU A 31 9.34 10.96 5.20
CA GLU A 31 9.61 12.04 4.24
C GLU A 31 8.31 12.67 3.74
N LYS A 32 8.31 14.00 3.61
CA LYS A 32 7.19 14.71 3.02
C LYS A 32 7.17 14.46 1.51
N LEU A 33 6.10 13.84 1.02
CA LEU A 33 5.86 13.55 -0.38
C LEU A 33 5.41 14.80 -1.13
N ILE A 34 5.91 14.94 -2.36
CA ILE A 34 5.53 15.99 -3.31
C ILE A 34 4.56 15.37 -4.32
N LEU A 35 3.44 16.04 -4.55
CA LEU A 35 2.46 15.62 -5.56
C LEU A 35 2.90 16.11 -6.96
N PRO A 36 2.65 15.35 -8.03
CA PRO A 36 1.95 14.07 -8.05
C PRO A 36 2.80 12.90 -7.53
N ILE A 37 2.15 11.92 -6.90
CA ILE A 37 2.75 10.62 -6.58
C ILE A 37 2.26 9.63 -7.63
N ASP A 38 3.15 9.24 -8.54
CA ASP A 38 2.94 8.22 -9.57
C ASP A 38 3.64 6.93 -9.15
N SER A 39 2.88 5.85 -8.95
CA SER A 39 3.40 4.60 -8.43
C SER A 39 4.49 3.96 -9.31
N THR A 40 4.43 4.18 -10.62
CA THR A 40 5.38 3.62 -11.60
C THR A 40 6.71 4.37 -11.61
N ARG A 41 6.72 5.63 -11.13
CA ARG A 41 7.89 6.52 -11.08
C ARG A 41 8.43 6.71 -9.67
N PHE A 42 7.63 6.39 -8.65
CA PHE A 42 8.02 6.55 -7.26
C PHE A 42 9.14 5.56 -6.91
N ALA A 43 10.33 6.08 -6.60
CA ALA A 43 11.57 5.29 -6.54
C ALA A 43 11.47 4.06 -5.61
N GLN A 44 10.75 4.18 -4.50
CA GLN A 44 10.60 3.07 -3.53
C GLN A 44 9.59 2.01 -3.98
N LEU A 45 8.72 2.31 -4.94
CA LEU A 45 7.74 1.36 -5.50
C LEU A 45 8.11 0.83 -6.88
N ALA A 46 8.86 1.61 -7.68
CA ALA A 46 9.18 1.31 -9.07
C ALA A 46 9.85 -0.07 -9.27
N CYS A 47 10.56 -0.59 -8.27
CA CYS A 47 11.16 -1.93 -8.33
C CYS A 47 10.12 -3.05 -8.43
N TYR A 48 8.98 -2.94 -7.74
CA TYR A 48 7.92 -3.96 -7.76
C TYR A 48 7.25 -4.03 -9.13
N TYR A 49 7.04 -2.88 -9.79
CA TYR A 49 6.46 -2.82 -11.13
C TYR A 49 7.38 -3.38 -12.21
N LYS A 50 8.70 -3.19 -12.08
CA LYS A 50 9.69 -3.80 -13.01
C LYS A 50 9.83 -5.32 -12.83
N GLY A 51 9.50 -5.81 -11.64
CA GLY A 51 9.64 -7.21 -11.25
C GLY A 51 8.47 -8.12 -11.66
N ILE A 52 7.39 -7.56 -12.20
CA ILE A 52 6.19 -8.34 -12.56
C ILE A 52 6.50 -9.21 -13.78
N LYS A 53 6.81 -10.48 -13.54
CA LYS A 53 6.99 -11.52 -14.57
C LYS A 53 6.14 -12.73 -14.21
N ILE A 54 5.45 -13.30 -15.20
CA ILE A 54 4.72 -14.56 -15.05
C ILE A 54 5.70 -15.70 -15.29
N ASN A 55 6.57 -15.98 -14.32
CA ASN A 55 7.56 -17.05 -14.46
C ASN A 55 7.45 -18.13 -13.37
N SER A 56 6.51 -18.02 -12.42
CA SER A 56 6.29 -19.00 -11.35
C SER A 56 4.80 -19.15 -11.03
N ASP A 57 4.42 -20.33 -10.53
CA ASP A 57 3.03 -20.69 -10.18
C ASP A 57 2.47 -19.84 -9.03
N VAL A 58 3.35 -19.19 -8.25
CA VAL A 58 3.01 -18.15 -7.28
C VAL A 58 3.99 -17.01 -7.44
N THR A 59 3.50 -15.77 -7.50
CA THR A 59 4.34 -14.55 -7.45
C THR A 59 4.07 -13.83 -6.15
N GLU A 60 4.84 -14.16 -5.11
CA GLU A 60 4.81 -13.44 -3.83
C GLU A 60 5.82 -12.30 -3.85
N LEU A 61 5.35 -11.06 -3.72
CA LEU A 61 6.23 -9.92 -3.50
C LEU A 61 6.35 -9.67 -2.00
N LYS A 62 7.58 -9.63 -1.50
CA LYS A 62 7.87 -9.36 -0.09
C LYS A 62 8.44 -7.97 0.06
N LEU A 63 8.06 -7.31 1.15
CA LEU A 63 8.70 -6.11 1.63
C LEU A 63 10.19 -6.46 1.90
N PRO A 64 11.15 -5.76 1.27
CA PRO A 64 12.57 -6.02 1.48
C PRO A 64 12.97 -5.96 2.95
N GLU A 65 13.87 -6.86 3.36
CA GLU A 65 14.29 -6.99 4.76
C GLU A 65 14.84 -5.69 5.35
N LYS A 66 15.43 -4.82 4.52
CA LYS A 66 15.90 -3.48 4.94
C LYS A 66 14.81 -2.61 5.57
N TYR A 67 13.53 -2.92 5.34
CA TYR A 67 12.42 -2.20 5.95
C TYR A 67 11.96 -2.82 7.27
N ASN A 68 12.34 -4.07 7.58
CA ASN A 68 11.88 -4.79 8.77
C ASN A 68 12.17 -4.03 10.06
N GLU A 69 13.37 -3.45 10.17
CA GLU A 69 13.79 -2.64 11.33
C GLU A 69 13.04 -1.30 11.46
N GLU A 70 12.50 -0.79 10.35
CA GLU A 70 11.76 0.48 10.29
C GLU A 70 10.22 0.26 10.23
N THR A 71 9.76 -1.00 10.30
CA THR A 71 8.33 -1.30 10.29
C THR A 71 7.67 -1.06 11.64
N ARG A 72 6.36 -0.79 11.60
CA ARG A 72 5.53 -0.65 12.80
C ARG A 72 4.22 -1.42 12.65
N LEU A 73 3.68 -1.84 13.79
CA LEU A 73 2.40 -2.54 13.85
C LEU A 73 1.23 -1.58 13.59
N PHE A 74 0.19 -2.12 12.94
CA PHE A 74 -1.12 -1.47 12.93
C PHE A 74 -1.69 -1.37 14.35
N ASN A 75 -2.06 -0.15 14.75
CA ASN A 75 -2.63 0.09 16.07
C ASN A 75 -4.14 -0.26 16.12
N GLN A 76 -4.72 -0.19 17.32
CA GLN A 76 -6.13 -0.56 17.54
C GLN A 76 -7.15 0.25 16.73
N GLN A 77 -6.86 1.50 16.37
CA GLN A 77 -7.74 2.28 15.50
C GLN A 77 -7.60 1.82 14.05
N GLU A 78 -6.37 1.57 13.61
CA GLU A 78 -6.07 1.23 12.22
C GLU A 78 -6.61 -0.15 11.81
N VAL A 79 -6.66 -1.12 12.73
CA VAL A 79 -7.24 -2.45 12.45
C VAL A 79 -8.77 -2.44 12.39
N LYS A 80 -9.44 -1.41 12.93
CA LYS A 80 -10.90 -1.33 13.02
C LYS A 80 -11.55 -0.65 11.83
N ILE A 81 -10.81 0.18 11.11
CA ILE A 81 -11.36 0.93 9.96
C ILE A 81 -11.21 0.05 8.71
N PRO A 82 -12.31 -0.22 7.98
CA PRO A 82 -12.23 -0.94 6.73
C PRO A 82 -11.47 -0.11 5.69
N VAL A 83 -10.52 -0.74 5.03
CA VAL A 83 -9.75 -0.18 3.92
C VAL A 83 -10.60 -0.24 2.66
N LYS A 84 -10.87 0.93 2.07
CA LYS A 84 -11.62 1.06 0.81
C LYS A 84 -10.80 0.59 -0.40
N GLY A 85 -11.46 0.44 -1.54
CA GLY A 85 -10.85 0.02 -2.80
C GLY A 85 -11.00 -1.48 -3.05
N GLU A 86 -10.38 -1.96 -4.11
CA GLU A 86 -10.43 -3.37 -4.52
C GLU A 86 -9.55 -4.24 -3.61
N ASN A 87 -10.16 -4.82 -2.59
CA ASN A 87 -9.49 -5.57 -1.53
C ASN A 87 -9.88 -7.06 -1.48
N PHE A 88 -10.55 -7.58 -2.51
CA PHE A 88 -11.00 -8.97 -2.62
C PHE A 88 -11.75 -9.45 -1.38
N LEU A 89 -12.73 -8.66 -0.93
CA LEU A 89 -13.57 -8.94 0.24
C LEU A 89 -12.78 -9.04 1.57
N SER A 90 -11.54 -8.56 1.59
CA SER A 90 -10.67 -8.51 2.78
C SER A 90 -10.34 -7.06 3.15
N PRO A 91 -11.34 -6.27 3.63
CA PRO A 91 -11.15 -4.84 3.92
C PRO A 91 -10.38 -4.56 5.21
N TYR A 92 -10.19 -5.55 6.09
CA TYR A 92 -9.52 -5.34 7.38
C TYR A 92 -8.05 -5.77 7.33
N VAL A 93 -7.26 -5.18 8.22
CA VAL A 93 -5.85 -5.51 8.43
C VAL A 93 -5.69 -6.09 9.83
N GLY A 94 -4.91 -7.16 9.96
CA GLY A 94 -4.61 -7.80 11.25
C GLY A 94 -3.66 -6.96 12.11
N GLY A 95 -3.83 -7.00 13.43
CA GLY A 95 -2.98 -6.24 14.37
C GLY A 95 -1.55 -6.75 14.50
N ASN A 96 -1.24 -7.92 13.95
CA ASN A 96 0.11 -8.47 13.84
C ASN A 96 0.82 -8.08 12.53
N VAL A 97 0.12 -7.38 11.63
CA VAL A 97 0.70 -6.91 10.37
C VAL A 97 1.60 -5.72 10.63
N HIS A 98 2.79 -5.78 10.06
CA HIS A 98 3.79 -4.71 10.11
C HIS A 98 3.76 -3.93 8.80
N TYR A 99 3.87 -2.61 8.88
CA TYR A 99 3.93 -1.75 7.71
C TYR A 99 5.10 -0.79 7.78
N TYR A 100 5.54 -0.36 6.61
CA TYR A 100 6.54 0.67 6.41
C TYR A 100 5.86 1.95 5.89
N GLU A 101 6.25 3.11 6.43
CA GLU A 101 5.75 4.42 5.96
C GLU A 101 6.65 4.95 4.85
N LEU A 102 6.15 4.96 3.61
CA LEU A 102 6.84 5.45 2.42
C LEU A 102 6.98 6.98 2.42
N GLY A 103 6.10 7.67 3.14
CA GLY A 103 6.07 9.12 3.21
C GLY A 103 4.69 9.65 3.60
N TYR A 104 4.57 10.97 3.70
CA TYR A 104 3.29 11.63 3.98
C TYR A 104 3.11 12.94 3.22
N PHE A 105 1.88 13.39 3.04
CA PHE A 105 1.58 14.77 2.69
C PHE A 105 0.46 15.33 3.57
N VAL A 106 0.33 16.66 3.58
CA VAL A 106 -0.70 17.36 4.36
C VAL A 106 -1.63 18.08 3.39
N HIS A 107 -2.92 17.94 3.61
CA HIS A 107 -3.94 18.73 2.91
C HIS A 107 -5.00 19.21 3.91
N LYS A 108 -5.22 20.52 3.95
CA LYS A 108 -6.05 21.20 4.96
C LYS A 108 -5.56 20.84 6.37
N LYS A 109 -6.39 20.18 7.19
CA LYS A 109 -6.09 19.82 8.58
C LYS A 109 -5.75 18.34 8.75
N ASN A 110 -5.59 17.60 7.66
CA ASN A 110 -5.38 16.15 7.70
C ASN A 110 -4.01 15.77 7.15
N THR A 111 -3.42 14.76 7.76
CA THR A 111 -2.17 14.13 7.31
C THR A 111 -2.49 12.83 6.59
N TYR A 112 -1.91 12.63 5.42
CA TYR A 112 -2.10 11.44 4.61
C TYR A 112 -0.78 10.69 4.55
N LYS A 113 -0.74 9.47 5.07
CA LYS A 113 0.46 8.63 5.12
C LYS A 113 0.35 7.53 4.09
N LEU A 114 1.33 7.44 3.20
CA LEU A 114 1.49 6.36 2.25
C LEU A 114 2.27 5.24 2.93
N ILE A 115 1.70 4.03 2.95
CA ILE A 115 2.29 2.87 3.62
C ILE A 115 2.34 1.68 2.68
N ILE A 116 3.28 0.78 2.93
CA ILE A 116 3.44 -0.50 2.25
C ILE A 116 3.55 -1.61 3.28
N TYR A 117 2.92 -2.74 3.03
CA TYR A 117 2.96 -3.89 3.93
C TYR A 117 2.61 -5.18 3.23
N ASN A 118 3.07 -6.30 3.78
CA ASN A 118 2.55 -7.60 3.40
C ASN A 118 1.39 -8.01 4.31
N LYS A 119 0.36 -8.66 3.75
CA LYS A 119 -0.66 -9.35 4.55
C LYS A 119 -1.02 -10.70 3.93
N PRO A 120 -1.45 -11.70 4.72
CA PRO A 120 -2.05 -12.90 4.16
C PRO A 120 -3.37 -12.53 3.45
N GLY A 121 -3.51 -13.00 2.21
CA GLY A 121 -4.74 -12.97 1.43
C GLY A 121 -5.55 -14.25 1.63
N GLU A 122 -6.49 -14.50 0.74
CA GLU A 122 -7.20 -15.78 0.69
C GLU A 122 -6.23 -16.91 0.32
N THR A 123 -6.45 -18.12 0.85
CA THR A 123 -5.62 -19.33 0.58
C THR A 123 -4.14 -19.18 0.91
N ASP A 124 -3.80 -18.42 1.94
CA ASP A 124 -2.42 -18.12 2.38
C ASP A 124 -1.53 -17.43 1.33
N THR A 125 -2.13 -16.85 0.29
CA THR A 125 -1.38 -16.06 -0.71
C THR A 125 -0.85 -14.78 -0.06
N LEU A 126 0.46 -14.53 -0.14
CA LEU A 126 1.02 -13.31 0.40
C LEU A 126 0.75 -12.11 -0.52
N LEU A 127 -0.03 -11.14 -0.03
CA LEU A 127 -0.32 -9.90 -0.73
C LEU A 127 0.70 -8.83 -0.34
N LEU A 128 1.22 -8.07 -1.30
CA LEU A 128 1.94 -6.81 -1.03
C LEU A 128 0.99 -5.64 -1.27
N ASN A 129 0.62 -4.92 -0.22
CA ASN A 129 -0.33 -3.82 -0.30
C ASN A 129 0.37 -2.47 -0.23
N VAL A 130 -0.11 -1.53 -1.03
CA VAL A 130 0.17 -0.09 -0.90
C VAL A 130 -1.13 0.59 -0.54
N GLN A 131 -1.12 1.36 0.54
CA GLN A 131 -2.32 1.98 1.12
C GLN A 131 -2.03 3.42 1.51
N ILE A 132 -3.06 4.26 1.50
CA ILE A 132 -2.99 5.60 2.07
C ILE A 132 -3.97 5.73 3.23
N ASN A 133 -3.47 6.18 4.36
CA ASN A 133 -4.23 6.44 5.58
C ASN A 133 -4.40 7.94 5.78
N SER A 134 -5.62 8.40 6.05
CA SER A 134 -5.89 9.79 6.43
C SER A 134 -6.05 9.91 7.93
N TYR A 135 -5.34 10.85 8.55
CA TYR A 135 -5.42 11.15 9.97
C TYR A 135 -5.86 12.59 10.18
N ASP A 136 -6.72 12.83 11.17
CA ASP A 136 -7.15 14.18 11.55
C ASP A 136 -6.01 14.96 12.26
N ALA A 137 -6.28 16.23 12.58
CA ALA A 137 -5.32 17.09 13.30
C ALA A 137 -4.95 16.59 14.71
N LYS A 138 -5.73 15.66 15.28
CA LYS A 138 -5.46 15.02 16.58
C LYS A 138 -4.71 13.69 16.41
N GLY A 139 -4.45 13.25 15.18
CA GLY A 139 -3.79 12.00 14.87
C GLY A 139 -4.71 10.77 14.86
N ASN A 140 -6.03 10.94 14.90
CA ASN A 140 -6.95 9.81 14.79
C ASN A 140 -7.11 9.40 13.32
N LEU A 141 -7.14 8.10 13.05
CA LEU A 141 -7.43 7.60 11.71
C LEU A 141 -8.88 7.96 11.31
N VAL A 142 -9.02 8.63 10.16
CA VAL A 142 -10.30 9.10 9.60
C VAL A 142 -10.79 8.15 8.51
N ASP A 143 -9.88 7.70 7.64
CA ASP A 143 -10.20 6.89 6.47
C ASP A 143 -8.95 6.17 5.95
N ALA A 144 -9.15 5.10 5.18
CA ALA A 144 -8.09 4.32 4.56
C ALA A 144 -8.50 3.88 3.15
N LEU A 145 -7.56 3.94 2.21
CA LEU A 145 -7.76 3.53 0.81
C LEU A 145 -6.60 2.66 0.36
N LEU A 146 -6.91 1.46 -0.13
CA LEU A 146 -5.98 0.59 -0.81
C LEU A 146 -5.72 1.17 -2.19
N LEU A 147 -4.44 1.38 -2.51
CA LEU A 147 -4.00 1.95 -3.79
C LEU A 147 -3.47 0.87 -4.74
N SER A 148 -2.92 -0.21 -4.19
CA SER A 148 -2.43 -1.35 -4.96
C SER A 148 -2.37 -2.59 -4.07
N SER A 149 -2.62 -3.76 -4.65
CA SER A 149 -2.37 -5.06 -4.04
C SER A 149 -1.72 -5.97 -5.07
N PHE A 150 -0.46 -6.33 -4.85
CA PHE A 150 0.29 -7.20 -5.74
C PHE A 150 0.21 -8.63 -5.24
N PHE A 151 -0.20 -9.53 -6.13
CA PHE A 151 -0.07 -10.98 -5.92
C PHE A 151 -0.19 -11.72 -7.25
N GLY A 152 0.41 -12.90 -7.30
CA GLY A 152 0.15 -13.88 -8.35
C GLY A 152 -0.25 -15.21 -7.74
N TYR A 153 -1.33 -15.78 -8.24
CA TYR A 153 -1.87 -17.07 -7.80
C TYR A 153 -2.29 -17.87 -9.04
N GLU A 154 -1.71 -19.06 -9.19
CA GLU A 154 -1.96 -20.01 -10.28
C GLU A 154 -1.82 -19.35 -11.67
N ASP A 155 -2.95 -18.89 -12.20
CA ASP A 155 -3.15 -18.50 -13.57
C ASP A 155 -3.29 -16.98 -13.75
N ILE A 156 -3.25 -16.22 -12.64
CA ILE A 156 -3.41 -14.77 -12.66
C ILE A 156 -2.34 -14.06 -11.85
N VAL A 157 -1.95 -12.88 -12.33
CA VAL A 157 -1.22 -11.87 -11.57
C VAL A 157 -2.07 -10.62 -11.51
N ARG A 158 -2.25 -10.04 -10.32
CA ARG A 158 -2.96 -8.78 -10.14
C ARG A 158 -2.06 -7.75 -9.47
N PHE A 159 -2.27 -6.50 -9.88
CA PHE A 159 -1.62 -5.31 -9.33
C PHE A 159 -2.41 -4.09 -9.76
N SER A 160 -2.11 -2.94 -9.18
CA SER A 160 -2.71 -1.67 -9.61
C SER A 160 -1.67 -0.59 -9.71
N ASP A 161 -1.79 0.26 -10.73
CA ASP A 161 -1.07 1.52 -10.81
C ASP A 161 -1.94 2.63 -10.24
N PHE A 162 -1.32 3.63 -9.61
CA PHE A 162 -2.06 4.78 -9.10
C PHE A 162 -1.31 6.09 -9.29
N VAL A 163 -2.09 7.17 -9.41
CA VAL A 163 -1.59 8.54 -9.40
C VAL A 163 -2.40 9.38 -8.43
N ILE A 164 -1.73 9.95 -7.41
CA ILE A 164 -2.30 10.98 -6.54
C ILE A 164 -1.91 12.34 -7.14
N GLN A 165 -2.90 13.07 -7.64
CA GLN A 165 -2.71 14.33 -8.36
C GLN A 165 -2.62 15.54 -7.41
N PRO A 166 -2.05 16.69 -7.87
CA PRO A 166 -1.99 17.92 -7.08
C PRO A 166 -3.37 18.50 -6.70
N ASP A 167 -4.42 18.17 -7.45
CA ASP A 167 -5.81 18.53 -7.14
C ASP A 167 -6.48 17.57 -6.13
N TYR A 168 -5.69 16.63 -5.57
CA TYR A 168 -6.10 15.62 -4.62
C TYR A 168 -7.13 14.62 -5.15
N THR A 169 -7.19 14.46 -6.48
CA THR A 169 -7.78 13.28 -7.09
C THR A 169 -6.79 12.11 -7.06
N ILE A 170 -7.32 10.90 -6.92
CA ILE A 170 -6.56 9.65 -6.96
C ILE A 170 -7.14 8.81 -8.08
N ASN A 171 -6.34 8.47 -9.09
CA ASN A 171 -6.71 7.52 -10.14
C ASN A 171 -6.05 6.18 -9.83
N ILE A 172 -6.79 5.08 -9.94
CA ILE A 172 -6.30 3.72 -9.74
C ILE A 172 -6.74 2.89 -10.94
N ASP A 173 -5.77 2.34 -11.66
CA ASP A 173 -6.00 1.37 -12.73
C ASP A 173 -5.57 -0.01 -12.22
N ASN A 174 -6.53 -0.92 -12.08
CA ASN A 174 -6.31 -2.28 -11.60
C ASN A 174 -6.11 -3.20 -12.79
N TYR A 175 -4.98 -3.90 -12.79
CA TYR A 175 -4.54 -4.79 -13.84
C TYR A 175 -4.66 -6.25 -13.43
N VAL A 176 -4.95 -7.07 -14.41
CA VAL A 176 -4.83 -8.52 -14.35
C VAL A 176 -3.98 -8.98 -15.52
N ILE A 177 -3.10 -9.94 -15.27
CA ILE A 177 -2.40 -10.68 -16.31
C ILE A 177 -2.87 -12.13 -16.22
N TYR A 178 -3.43 -12.64 -17.32
CA TYR A 178 -3.85 -14.04 -17.42
C TYR A 178 -2.72 -14.89 -18.03
N ARG A 179 -2.49 -16.06 -17.46
CA ARG A 179 -1.54 -17.08 -17.95
C ARG A 179 -2.15 -17.92 -19.07
N TYR A 180 -3.45 -18.19 -18.99
CA TYR A 180 -4.18 -19.02 -19.94
C TYR A 180 -5.31 -18.27 -20.64
N GLU A 181 -5.61 -18.65 -21.88
CA GLU A 181 -6.81 -18.23 -22.61
C GLU A 181 -8.07 -18.75 -21.88
N GLU A 182 -9.20 -18.09 -22.13
CA GLU A 182 -10.49 -18.60 -21.66
C GLU A 182 -10.88 -19.77 -22.55
N GLY A 183 -10.91 -21.00 -22.01
CA GLY A 183 -11.36 -22.17 -22.74
C GLY A 183 -12.87 -22.38 -22.63
N GLU A 184 -13.36 -23.41 -23.32
CA GLU A 184 -14.77 -23.78 -23.29
C GLU A 184 -15.15 -24.23 -21.86
N TYR A 185 -16.29 -23.77 -21.34
CA TYR A 185 -16.75 -24.05 -19.98
C TYR A 185 -15.83 -23.55 -18.84
N GLY A 186 -14.90 -22.62 -19.12
CA GLY A 186 -14.04 -22.01 -18.11
C GLY A 186 -12.80 -22.83 -17.75
N ILE A 187 -12.50 -23.90 -18.50
CA ILE A 187 -11.29 -24.70 -18.32
C ILE A 187 -10.13 -24.02 -19.07
N PRO A 188 -9.03 -23.63 -18.42
CA PRO A 188 -7.92 -22.97 -19.09
C PRO A 188 -7.10 -23.97 -19.91
N ASP A 189 -7.29 -23.98 -21.23
CA ASP A 189 -6.71 -25.03 -22.09
C ASP A 189 -5.45 -24.59 -22.86
N LYS A 190 -5.16 -23.28 -22.91
CA LYS A 190 -4.11 -22.75 -23.79
C LYS A 190 -3.32 -21.63 -23.15
N LEU A 191 -1.99 -21.81 -23.07
CA LEU A 191 -1.07 -20.80 -22.55
C LEU A 191 -1.03 -19.56 -23.46
N ILE A 192 -1.18 -18.38 -22.87
CA ILE A 192 -1.02 -17.11 -23.57
C ILE A 192 0.48 -16.86 -23.76
N LYS A 193 0.94 -16.81 -25.01
CA LYS A 193 2.31 -16.38 -25.33
C LYS A 193 2.41 -14.86 -25.13
N ASN A 194 3.40 -14.43 -24.34
CA ASN A 194 3.66 -13.02 -24.03
C ASN A 194 2.44 -12.33 -23.38
N SER A 195 1.91 -12.89 -22.30
CA SER A 195 0.83 -12.27 -21.54
C SER A 195 1.17 -10.83 -21.16
N ILE A 196 0.23 -9.93 -21.43
CA ILE A 196 0.34 -8.50 -21.10
C ILE A 196 -0.72 -8.11 -20.07
N PRO A 197 -0.46 -7.12 -19.21
CA PRO A 197 -1.46 -6.56 -18.32
C PRO A 197 -2.70 -6.05 -19.05
N GLN A 198 -3.87 -6.34 -18.49
CA GLN A 198 -5.17 -5.87 -18.95
C GLN A 198 -5.87 -5.15 -17.80
N ILE A 199 -6.42 -3.97 -18.06
CA ILE A 199 -7.18 -3.23 -17.05
C ILE A 199 -8.55 -3.91 -16.91
N TYR A 200 -8.90 -4.33 -15.70
CA TYR A 200 -10.22 -4.89 -15.39
C TYR A 200 -11.08 -3.97 -14.52
N LEU A 201 -10.46 -3.01 -13.83
CA LEU A 201 -11.17 -2.07 -12.97
C LEU A 201 -10.44 -0.73 -12.94
N LYS A 202 -11.18 0.35 -13.22
CA LYS A 202 -10.72 1.73 -13.05
C LYS A 202 -11.49 2.38 -11.92
N GLU A 203 -10.78 3.04 -11.02
CA GLU A 203 -11.38 3.81 -9.94
C GLU A 203 -10.81 5.21 -9.89
N LYS A 204 -11.66 6.18 -9.52
CA LYS A 204 -11.22 7.54 -9.21
C LYS A 204 -11.82 7.97 -7.89
N TYR A 205 -10.96 8.50 -7.02
CA TYR A 205 -11.36 9.05 -5.74
C TYR A 205 -11.04 10.55 -5.67
N GLN A 206 -11.86 11.29 -4.93
CA GLN A 206 -11.56 12.65 -4.49
C GLN A 206 -11.30 12.63 -2.98
N ILE A 207 -10.23 13.30 -2.55
CA ILE A 207 -10.02 13.58 -1.13
C ILE A 207 -10.94 14.74 -0.71
N GLU A 208 -11.92 14.45 0.14
CA GLU A 208 -12.87 15.43 0.70
C GLU A 208 -12.92 15.28 2.23
N ASN A 209 -12.58 16.34 2.97
CA ASN A 209 -12.68 16.38 4.43
C ASN A 209 -11.96 15.20 5.15
N GLY A 210 -10.82 14.75 4.62
CA GLY A 210 -10.07 13.62 5.20
C GLY A 210 -10.59 12.24 4.78
N ARG A 211 -11.58 12.18 3.91
CA ARG A 211 -12.14 10.94 3.41
C ARG A 211 -11.84 10.76 1.93
N PHE A 212 -11.71 9.49 1.54
CA PHE A 212 -11.59 9.08 0.14
C PHE A 212 -12.98 8.78 -0.39
N LYS A 213 -13.50 9.68 -1.23
CA LYS A 213 -14.82 9.56 -1.85
C LYS A 213 -14.66 9.02 -3.27
N LEU A 214 -15.23 7.85 -3.53
CA LEU A 214 -15.30 7.30 -4.88
C LEU A 214 -16.17 8.21 -5.76
N ILE A 215 -15.63 8.68 -6.87
CA ILE A 215 -16.32 9.54 -7.84
C ILE A 215 -16.49 8.87 -9.21
N PHE A 216 -15.75 7.80 -9.48
CA PHE A 216 -15.89 6.99 -10.69
C PHE A 216 -15.42 5.57 -10.43
N ARG A 217 -16.17 4.59 -10.94
CA ARG A 217 -15.80 3.18 -10.98
C ARG A 217 -16.26 2.59 -12.31
N SER A 218 -15.37 1.89 -13.00
CA SER A 218 -15.69 1.19 -14.24
C SER A 218 -15.02 -0.17 -14.23
N GLU A 219 -15.83 -1.21 -14.24
CA GLU A 219 -15.40 -2.59 -14.40
C GLU A 219 -15.41 -2.94 -15.89
N ILE A 220 -14.42 -3.72 -16.32
CA ILE A 220 -14.25 -4.14 -17.71
C ILE A 220 -14.27 -5.67 -17.69
N SER A 221 -15.21 -6.27 -18.41
CA SER A 221 -15.31 -7.72 -18.48
C SER A 221 -14.20 -8.32 -19.35
N ARG A 222 -13.78 -9.55 -19.07
CA ARG A 222 -12.75 -10.25 -19.87
C ARG A 222 -13.11 -10.35 -21.35
N GLY A 223 -14.39 -10.55 -21.65
CA GLY A 223 -14.92 -10.52 -23.02
C GLY A 223 -14.67 -9.19 -23.73
N GLU A 224 -14.94 -8.06 -23.07
CA GLU A 224 -14.68 -6.72 -23.63
C GLU A 224 -13.18 -6.42 -23.75
N MET A 225 -12.34 -6.90 -22.83
CA MET A 225 -10.88 -6.80 -22.91
C MET A 225 -10.32 -7.50 -24.16
N SER A 226 -10.91 -8.64 -24.56
CA SER A 226 -10.50 -9.39 -25.74
C SER A 226 -10.92 -8.72 -27.07
N GLN A 227 -12.11 -8.07 -27.10
CA GLN A 227 -12.64 -7.42 -28.30
C GLN A 227 -11.93 -6.10 -28.66
N GLY A 228 -11.37 -5.39 -27.68
CA GLY A 228 -10.56 -4.19 -27.90
C GLY A 228 -9.31 -4.43 -28.77
N LYS A 229 -8.78 -5.66 -28.79
CA LYS A 229 -7.65 -6.06 -29.66
C LYS A 229 -8.06 -6.35 -31.11
N SER A 230 -9.34 -6.63 -31.37
CA SER A 230 -9.82 -6.94 -32.72
C SER A 230 -10.03 -5.70 -33.61
N LYS A 231 -9.99 -4.49 -33.06
CA LYS A 231 -10.27 -3.24 -33.78
C LYS A 231 -9.04 -2.51 -34.33
N ILE A 232 -7.83 -3.05 -34.16
CA ILE A 232 -6.63 -2.53 -34.84
C ILE A 232 -6.29 -3.46 -36.00
N LYS A 233 -7.09 -3.36 -37.06
CA LYS A 233 -6.68 -3.71 -38.43
C LYS A 233 -7.04 -2.52 -39.30
N ASN A 234 -6.04 -1.76 -39.69
CA ASN A 234 -5.89 -1.09 -40.98
C ASN A 234 -4.40 -0.89 -41.22
#